data_AF-A0A101N2H8-F1
#
_entry.id   AF-A0A101N2H8-F1
#
_cell.length_a   1.000
_cell.length_b   1.000
_cell.length_c   1.000
_cell.angle_alpha   90.00
_cell.angle_beta   90.00
_cell.angle_gamma   90.00
#
_symmetry.space_group_name_H-M   'P 1'
#
loop_
_entity.id
_entity.type
_entity.pdbx_description
1 polymer ?
#
loop_
_entity_poly.entity_id
_entity_poly.type
_entity_poly.pdbx_seq_one_letter_code
_entity_poly.pdbx_strand_id
1 'polypeptide(L)'
;MRNRISRARRHAALGVSVAALAAGVTTGAGPAAAQPGVAAAAAAECSSAYKIEQKLASGTTWRMCWRYDSKAGMVLEDISYQPKGEAAPIKVLNSARLGQIHVPYDDGSVEYDDLTGFGFAQGLMNLDPGECPGGTIKSVKVPDSWDPDHSDVNGLCTTTRSRGHAYRMQGDSANKVYQAQGKDLLVYSVNQVGWYEYMTEWRFQDDGTITMNLGATGSLSYEDYDAGDGRGWPIGKGPRAQATSHSHNAFWRLDFALDGSSKNRVEQYDSTVTAAAQGQQTATVKTTRTPVTKELAGDAKSYRWWRMVSAVGKNKDWHPRSYEIVPGPSTKYPGRAFTKHDVYFTEYNPCEQFASNNTGSCAAGAGTSVDKWVNGQDLTHPVVWMNVGFHHIARDEDQQPMPVHWQGFSIAPRDVTAMNPLTPAELAGQNGHWEPGS
;
A
#
# COMPACT_ATOMS: atom_id res chain seq x y z
N MET A 1 -47.26 29.24 3.13
CA MET A 1 -47.33 29.78 1.76
C MET A 1 -46.33 29.02 0.90
N ARG A 2 -46.80 28.40 -0.17
CA ARG A 2 -46.02 27.55 -1.08
C ARG A 2 -45.17 28.43 -1.99
N ASN A 3 -43.93 28.03 -2.28
CA ASN A 3 -43.30 28.38 -3.55
C ASN A 3 -42.41 27.24 -4.04
N ARG A 4 -42.94 26.49 -5.02
CA ARG A 4 -42.23 25.49 -5.83
C ARG A 4 -41.74 26.21 -7.09
N ILE A 5 -40.44 26.18 -7.35
CA ILE A 5 -39.89 26.55 -8.66
C ILE A 5 -39.45 25.26 -9.35
N SER A 6 -40.25 24.87 -10.34
CA SER A 6 -39.94 23.82 -11.31
C SER A 6 -39.19 24.45 -12.49
N ARG A 7 -38.00 23.94 -12.83
CA ARG A 7 -37.33 24.22 -14.11
C ARG A 7 -37.36 22.98 -14.99
N ALA A 8 -38.14 23.07 -16.06
CA ALA A 8 -38.23 22.07 -17.11
C ALA A 8 -36.97 22.04 -17.99
N ARG A 9 -36.41 20.85 -18.20
CA ARG A 9 -35.40 20.56 -19.23
C ARG A 9 -36.12 20.31 -20.56
N ARG A 10 -35.73 21.01 -21.63
CA ARG A 10 -36.07 20.66 -23.01
C ARG A 10 -34.89 19.92 -23.63
N HIS A 11 -35.13 18.67 -24.02
CA HIS A 11 -34.25 17.88 -24.88
C HIS A 11 -34.40 18.33 -26.33
N ALA A 12 -33.29 18.52 -27.03
CA ALA A 12 -33.24 18.58 -28.48
C ALA A 12 -32.34 17.45 -28.97
N ALA A 13 -32.95 16.48 -29.64
CA ALA A 13 -32.29 15.44 -30.40
C ALA A 13 -32.04 15.96 -31.82
N LEU A 14 -30.83 15.74 -32.36
CA LEU A 14 -30.56 15.82 -33.78
C LEU A 14 -29.66 14.62 -34.13
N GLY A 15 -30.29 13.63 -34.76
CA GLY A 15 -29.59 12.55 -35.43
C GLY A 15 -29.15 13.00 -36.82
N VAL A 16 -28.00 12.52 -37.26
CA VAL A 16 -27.64 12.42 -38.67
C VAL A 16 -26.96 11.08 -38.89
N SER A 17 -27.65 10.23 -39.63
CA SER A 17 -27.14 9.00 -40.24
C SER A 17 -26.41 9.35 -41.52
N VAL A 18 -25.20 8.82 -41.74
CA VAL A 18 -24.65 8.67 -43.09
C VAL A 18 -24.02 7.28 -43.19
N ALA A 19 -24.54 6.50 -44.13
CA ALA A 19 -24.04 5.21 -44.53
C ALA A 19 -23.13 5.34 -45.76
N ALA A 20 -22.38 4.25 -45.99
CA ALA A 20 -21.83 3.77 -47.26
C ALA A 20 -20.38 4.15 -47.59
N LEU A 21 -19.47 3.16 -47.61
CA LEU A 21 -19.06 2.43 -48.82
C LEU A 21 -17.81 1.58 -48.53
N ALA A 22 -17.89 0.29 -48.86
CA ALA A 22 -16.77 -0.63 -48.88
C ALA A 22 -15.95 -0.44 -50.17
N ALA A 23 -14.63 -0.48 -50.04
CA ALA A 23 -13.72 -0.81 -51.14
C ALA A 23 -12.56 -1.63 -50.55
N GLY A 24 -12.50 -2.91 -50.94
CA GLY A 24 -11.42 -3.80 -50.60
C GLY A 24 -10.17 -3.48 -51.41
N VAL A 25 -9.02 -3.56 -50.76
CA VAL A 25 -7.72 -3.70 -51.41
C VAL A 25 -6.98 -4.82 -50.71
N THR A 26 -6.79 -5.91 -51.43
CA THR A 26 -5.96 -7.06 -51.04
C THR A 26 -4.50 -6.72 -51.29
N THR A 27 -3.70 -6.53 -50.24
CA THR A 27 -2.23 -6.50 -50.33
C THR A 27 -1.65 -7.72 -49.63
N GLY A 28 -0.93 -8.54 -50.39
CA GLY A 28 -0.32 -9.78 -49.90
C GLY A 28 0.72 -9.54 -48.80
N ALA A 29 0.64 -10.34 -47.74
CA ALA A 29 1.64 -10.39 -46.69
C ALA A 29 2.76 -11.35 -47.12
N GLY A 30 3.96 -10.81 -47.35
CA GLY A 30 5.21 -11.59 -47.36
C GLY A 30 5.59 -12.03 -45.95
N PRO A 31 6.52 -12.99 -45.80
CA PRO A 31 6.87 -13.56 -44.51
C PRO A 31 7.48 -12.50 -43.59
N ALA A 32 6.85 -12.31 -42.42
CA ALA A 32 7.31 -11.38 -41.40
C ALA A 32 8.67 -11.83 -40.85
N ALA A 33 9.71 -11.05 -41.13
CA ALA A 33 11.01 -11.20 -40.47
C ALA A 33 10.85 -10.87 -38.99
N ALA A 34 11.24 -11.80 -38.12
CA ALA A 34 11.24 -11.60 -36.68
C ALA A 34 12.16 -10.42 -36.31
N GLN A 35 11.59 -9.37 -35.72
CA GLN A 35 12.39 -8.29 -35.15
C GLN A 35 13.13 -8.79 -33.90
N PRO A 36 14.39 -8.37 -33.67
CA PRO A 36 15.13 -8.71 -32.47
C PRO A 36 14.39 -8.16 -31.24
N GLY A 37 14.18 -9.02 -30.24
CA GLY A 37 13.54 -8.63 -28.99
C GLY A 37 14.25 -7.42 -28.37
N VAL A 38 13.48 -6.36 -28.14
CA VAL A 38 13.93 -5.21 -27.36
C VAL A 38 14.27 -5.72 -25.96
N ALA A 39 15.55 -5.75 -25.62
CA ALA A 39 15.99 -5.96 -24.26
C ALA A 39 15.31 -4.91 -23.37
N ALA A 40 14.68 -5.37 -22.27
CA ALA A 40 14.05 -4.48 -21.30
C ALA A 40 15.06 -3.39 -20.91
N ALA A 41 14.70 -2.13 -21.14
CA ALA A 41 15.52 -1.00 -20.74
C ALA A 41 15.79 -1.11 -19.23
N ALA A 42 17.06 -1.03 -18.84
CA ALA A 42 17.42 -0.85 -17.44
C ALA A 42 16.67 0.39 -16.93
N ALA A 43 15.93 0.25 -15.82
CA ALA A 43 15.26 1.36 -15.17
C ALA A 43 16.28 2.50 -14.96
N ALA A 44 15.97 3.69 -15.47
CA ALA A 44 16.86 4.84 -15.33
C ALA A 44 17.06 5.12 -13.84
N GLU A 45 18.30 5.03 -13.34
CA GLU A 45 18.60 5.44 -11.97
C GLU A 45 18.10 6.88 -11.78
N CYS A 46 17.24 7.11 -10.78
CA CYS A 46 16.74 8.45 -10.48
C CYS A 46 17.90 9.40 -10.14
N SER A 47 17.75 10.68 -10.49
CA SER A 47 18.78 11.67 -10.17
C SER A 47 18.97 11.81 -8.66
N SER A 48 20.13 12.30 -8.23
CA SER A 48 20.49 12.43 -6.80
C SER A 48 19.47 13.23 -5.98
N ALA A 49 18.73 14.16 -6.59
CA ALA A 49 17.68 14.93 -5.92
C ALA A 49 16.51 14.06 -5.43
N TYR A 50 16.20 13.02 -6.21
CA TYR A 50 15.09 12.08 -6.01
C TYR A 50 15.50 10.77 -5.33
N LYS A 51 16.78 10.61 -4.99
CA LYS A 51 17.29 9.43 -4.30
C LYS A 51 17.20 9.59 -2.78
N ILE A 52 16.79 8.53 -2.10
CA ILE A 52 16.92 8.34 -0.66
C ILE A 52 17.85 7.14 -0.45
N GLU A 53 18.92 7.35 0.31
CA GLU A 53 19.81 6.29 0.76
C GLU A 53 20.11 6.52 2.24
N GLN A 54 19.70 5.57 3.09
CA GLN A 54 19.88 5.66 4.53
C GLN A 54 20.50 4.39 5.06
N LYS A 55 21.68 4.52 5.66
CA LYS A 55 22.27 3.47 6.49
C LYS A 55 21.82 3.66 7.94
N LEU A 56 21.16 2.65 8.49
CA LEU A 56 20.68 2.61 9.86
C LEU A 56 21.81 2.19 10.81
N ALA A 57 21.63 2.43 12.12
CA ALA A 57 22.63 2.14 13.14
C ALA A 57 23.02 0.65 13.22
N SER A 58 22.12 -0.25 12.82
CA SER A 58 22.37 -1.70 12.70
C SER A 58 23.36 -2.06 11.58
N GLY A 59 23.65 -1.12 10.67
CA GLY A 59 24.41 -1.35 9.44
C GLY A 59 23.54 -1.69 8.23
N THR A 60 22.24 -1.94 8.42
CA THR A 60 21.26 -2.08 7.33
C THR A 60 21.18 -0.80 6.51
N THR A 61 21.15 -0.91 5.19
CA THR A 61 20.97 0.23 4.28
C THR A 61 19.72 0.05 3.43
N TRP A 62 18.90 1.09 3.38
CA TRP A 62 17.76 1.19 2.48
C TRP A 62 18.07 2.18 1.36
N ARG A 63 17.64 1.86 0.14
CA ARG A 63 17.76 2.74 -1.03
C ARG A 63 16.47 2.74 -1.81
N MET A 64 16.10 3.90 -2.31
CA MET A 64 14.92 4.09 -3.14
C MET A 64 15.00 5.41 -3.90
N CYS A 65 14.18 5.51 -4.92
CA CYS A 65 13.81 6.74 -5.58
C CYS A 65 12.46 7.20 -5.04
N TRP A 66 12.22 8.51 -5.04
CA TRP A 66 10.90 9.07 -4.80
C TRP A 66 10.52 9.97 -5.97
N ARG A 67 9.23 10.00 -6.29
CA ARG A 67 8.63 11.00 -7.16
C ARG A 67 7.30 11.45 -6.58
N TYR A 68 6.79 12.56 -7.10
CA TYR A 68 5.47 13.05 -6.74
C TYR A 68 4.52 12.91 -7.94
N ASP A 69 3.46 12.14 -7.74
CA ASP A 69 2.41 11.85 -8.70
C ASP A 69 1.27 12.85 -8.56
N SER A 70 0.68 13.29 -9.68
CA SER A 70 -0.39 14.30 -9.67
C SER A 70 -1.70 13.83 -9.03
N LYS A 71 -1.80 12.55 -8.65
CA LYS A 71 -2.98 11.98 -7.96
C LYS A 71 -2.58 11.21 -6.72
N ALA A 72 -1.67 10.25 -6.86
CA ALA A 72 -1.26 9.38 -5.75
C ALA A 72 -0.39 10.09 -4.71
N GLY A 73 0.10 11.30 -5.00
CA GLY A 73 1.06 12.01 -4.16
C GLY A 73 2.42 11.31 -4.15
N MET A 74 2.96 10.99 -2.97
CA MET A 74 4.26 10.34 -2.85
C MET A 74 4.25 8.92 -3.45
N VAL A 75 5.18 8.67 -4.37
CA VAL A 75 5.46 7.34 -4.93
C VAL A 75 6.92 6.99 -4.68
N LEU A 76 7.15 5.80 -4.12
CA LEU A 76 8.49 5.26 -3.92
C LEU A 76 8.78 4.21 -4.99
N GLU A 77 9.95 4.31 -5.60
CA GLU A 77 10.38 3.46 -6.70
C GLU A 77 11.76 2.87 -6.40
N ASP A 78 12.08 1.78 -7.07
CA ASP A 78 13.38 1.13 -7.00
C ASP A 78 13.87 0.76 -5.58
N ILE A 79 12.95 0.35 -4.72
CA ILE A 79 13.22 0.07 -3.31
C ILE A 79 14.11 -1.18 -3.16
N SER A 80 15.24 -1.02 -2.48
CA SER A 80 16.16 -2.11 -2.16
C SER A 80 16.62 -2.10 -0.70
N TYR A 81 16.82 -3.32 -0.20
CA TYR A 81 17.21 -3.63 1.16
C TYR A 81 18.60 -4.26 1.18
N GLN A 82 19.49 -3.76 2.02
CA GLN A 82 20.81 -4.35 2.22
C GLN A 82 21.10 -4.49 3.72
N PRO A 83 20.88 -5.67 4.32
CA PRO A 83 21.34 -5.90 5.68
C PRO A 83 22.86 -5.96 5.74
N LYS A 84 23.44 -5.71 6.93
CA LYS A 84 24.88 -5.63 7.16
C LYS A 84 25.69 -6.81 6.60
N GLY A 85 25.11 -8.02 6.57
CA GLY A 85 25.76 -9.26 6.12
C GLY A 85 25.63 -9.59 4.63
N GLU A 86 24.99 -8.73 3.82
CA GLU A 86 24.81 -8.95 2.38
C GLU A 86 25.72 -8.04 1.56
N ALA A 87 26.41 -8.64 0.57
CA ALA A 87 27.42 -7.95 -0.23
C ALA A 87 26.82 -6.96 -1.24
N ALA A 88 25.58 -7.17 -1.64
CA ALA A 88 24.87 -6.34 -2.61
C ALA A 88 23.44 -6.04 -2.13
N PRO A 89 22.83 -4.92 -2.57
CA PRO A 89 21.42 -4.64 -2.30
C PRO A 89 20.51 -5.69 -2.91
N ILE A 90 19.48 -6.08 -2.17
CA ILE A 90 18.40 -6.96 -2.62
C ILE A 90 17.25 -6.05 -3.05
N LYS A 91 16.88 -6.09 -4.33
CA LYS A 91 15.70 -5.38 -4.83
C LYS A 91 14.45 -5.97 -4.19
N VAL A 92 13.53 -5.12 -3.74
CA VAL A 92 12.27 -5.54 -3.09
C VAL A 92 11.07 -5.15 -3.95
N LEU A 93 10.89 -3.85 -4.18
CA LEU A 93 9.76 -3.29 -4.93
C LEU A 93 10.29 -2.49 -6.12
N ASN A 94 9.60 -2.60 -7.26
CA ASN A 94 9.75 -1.68 -8.37
C ASN A 94 9.03 -0.36 -8.07
N SER A 95 7.80 -0.43 -7.54
CA SER A 95 7.05 0.74 -7.08
C SER A 95 6.13 0.44 -5.91
N ALA A 96 5.88 1.45 -5.08
CA ALA A 96 4.97 1.42 -3.94
C ALA A 96 4.29 2.79 -3.78
N ARG A 97 2.95 2.79 -3.69
CA ARG A 97 2.16 4.02 -3.54
C ARG A 97 0.77 3.76 -2.97
N LEU A 98 0.09 4.83 -2.56
CA LEU A 98 -1.36 4.80 -2.40
C LEU A 98 -2.05 4.52 -3.75
N GLY A 99 -3.07 3.67 -3.68
CA GLY A 99 -3.88 3.21 -4.80
C GLY A 99 -5.27 3.85 -4.86
N GLN A 100 -5.82 4.32 -3.74
CA GLN A 100 -7.02 5.16 -3.61
C GLN A 100 -7.28 5.45 -2.11
N ILE A 101 -8.03 6.49 -1.79
CA ILE A 101 -8.72 6.65 -0.51
C ILE A 101 -10.21 6.87 -0.86
N HIS A 102 -11.05 5.89 -0.52
CA HIS A 102 -12.49 5.93 -0.80
C HIS A 102 -13.29 6.21 0.48
N VAL A 103 -14.03 7.32 0.50
CA VAL A 103 -14.71 7.86 1.69
C VAL A 103 -16.23 7.99 1.48
N PRO A 104 -17.01 6.91 1.69
CA PRO A 104 -18.46 6.96 1.66
C PRO A 104 -19.01 7.41 3.03
N TYR A 105 -19.99 8.31 3.01
CA TYR A 105 -20.74 8.70 4.20
C TYR A 105 -21.91 7.74 4.44
N ASP A 106 -22.19 7.43 5.70
CA ASP A 106 -23.19 6.43 6.09
C ASP A 106 -24.62 6.89 5.78
N ASP A 107 -24.81 8.20 5.56
CA ASP A 107 -26.09 8.75 5.16
C ASP A 107 -26.41 8.58 3.66
N GLY A 108 -25.42 8.14 2.87
CA GLY A 108 -25.51 7.92 1.43
C GLY A 108 -25.61 9.21 0.62
N SER A 109 -25.38 10.38 1.22
CA SER A 109 -25.45 11.67 0.53
C SER A 109 -24.28 11.87 -0.44
N VAL A 110 -23.10 11.34 -0.08
CA VAL A 110 -21.85 11.53 -0.82
C VAL A 110 -20.87 10.37 -0.64
N GLU A 111 -20.02 10.18 -1.65
CA GLU A 111 -18.81 9.36 -1.57
C GLU A 111 -17.67 10.09 -2.29
N TYR A 112 -16.46 9.98 -1.73
CA TYR A 112 -15.26 10.62 -2.28
C TYR A 112 -14.24 9.56 -2.72
N ASP A 113 -13.57 9.82 -3.85
CA ASP A 113 -12.36 9.13 -4.29
C ASP A 113 -11.23 10.17 -4.23
N ASP A 114 -10.58 10.32 -3.08
CA ASP A 114 -9.78 11.51 -2.78
C ASP A 114 -8.58 11.69 -3.72
N LEU A 115 -7.93 10.59 -4.10
CA LEU A 115 -6.75 10.64 -4.98
C LEU A 115 -7.12 11.05 -6.40
N THR A 116 -8.23 10.54 -6.93
CA THR A 116 -8.56 10.71 -8.35
C THR A 116 -9.61 11.77 -8.63
N GLY A 117 -10.39 12.17 -7.62
CA GLY A 117 -11.51 13.10 -7.75
C GLY A 117 -11.40 14.40 -6.96
N PHE A 118 -10.64 14.45 -5.86
CA PHE A 118 -10.68 15.59 -4.91
C PHE A 118 -9.32 16.22 -4.60
N GLY A 119 -8.33 15.98 -5.45
CA GLY A 119 -7.09 16.76 -5.45
C GLY A 119 -6.13 16.45 -4.30
N PHE A 120 -6.10 15.20 -3.83
CA PHE A 120 -5.19 14.75 -2.77
C PHE A 120 -3.75 15.25 -2.95
N ALA A 121 -3.16 15.01 -4.12
CA ALA A 121 -1.76 15.38 -4.39
C ALA A 121 -1.55 16.90 -4.40
N GLN A 122 -2.54 17.66 -4.92
CA GLN A 122 -2.48 19.13 -4.95
C GLN A 122 -2.55 19.73 -3.55
N GLY A 123 -3.19 19.04 -2.61
CA GLY A 123 -3.25 19.41 -1.20
C GLY A 123 -1.99 19.12 -0.38
N LEU A 124 -0.80 18.94 -1.00
CA LEU A 124 0.44 18.74 -0.25
C LEU A 124 0.72 19.93 0.68
N MET A 125 0.99 19.64 1.96
CA MET A 125 1.22 20.66 2.98
C MET A 125 2.71 20.92 3.20
N ASN A 126 3.06 22.17 3.54
CA ASN A 126 4.40 22.49 4.03
C ASN A 126 4.60 21.88 5.42
N LEU A 127 5.74 21.23 5.63
CA LEU A 127 6.13 20.70 6.92
C LEU A 127 7.08 21.66 7.63
N ASP A 128 6.83 21.88 8.91
CA ASP A 128 7.77 22.57 9.78
C ASP A 128 8.89 21.63 10.26
N PRO A 129 10.09 22.16 10.58
CA PRO A 129 11.20 21.33 11.10
C PRO A 129 10.83 20.49 12.33
N GLY A 130 9.88 20.96 13.15
CA GLY A 130 9.39 20.23 14.32
C GLY A 130 8.61 18.96 14.00
N GLU A 131 8.02 18.87 12.80
CA GLU A 131 7.29 17.69 12.35
C GLU A 131 8.24 16.58 11.88
N CYS A 132 9.41 16.95 11.37
CA CYS A 132 10.45 16.05 10.87
C CYS A 132 11.70 16.01 11.79
N PRO A 133 11.57 15.66 13.09
CA PRO A 133 12.67 15.77 14.04
C PRO A 133 13.84 14.87 13.64
N GLY A 134 15.04 15.46 13.61
CA GLY A 134 16.28 14.78 13.24
C GLY A 134 16.35 14.34 11.78
N GLY A 135 15.40 14.78 10.94
CA GLY A 135 15.31 14.43 9.54
C GLY A 135 15.63 15.57 8.59
N THR A 136 15.28 15.34 7.33
CA THR A 136 15.36 16.33 6.25
C THR A 136 13.99 16.49 5.61
N ILE A 137 13.63 17.73 5.31
CA ILE A 137 12.42 18.06 4.57
C ILE A 137 12.85 18.45 3.16
N LYS A 138 12.40 17.71 2.15
CA LYS A 138 12.65 18.00 0.75
C LYS A 138 11.52 18.85 0.18
N SER A 139 11.91 19.80 -0.66
CA SER A 139 10.97 20.52 -1.52
C SER A 139 10.49 19.60 -2.65
N VAL A 140 9.18 19.63 -2.87
CA VAL A 140 8.44 18.81 -3.82
C VAL A 140 7.74 19.76 -4.78
N LYS A 141 8.04 19.61 -6.07
CA LYS A 141 7.28 20.28 -7.11
C LYS A 141 5.97 19.54 -7.34
N VAL A 142 4.85 20.13 -6.92
CA VAL A 142 3.51 19.55 -7.02
C VAL A 142 2.98 19.69 -8.46
N PRO A 143 2.75 18.59 -9.18
CA PRO A 143 2.16 18.66 -10.50
C PRO A 143 0.70 19.11 -10.43
N ASP A 144 0.27 19.91 -11.42
CA ASP A 144 -1.09 20.43 -11.51
C ASP A 144 -1.55 21.18 -10.24
N SER A 145 -0.61 21.85 -9.55
CA SER A 145 -0.85 22.62 -8.32
C SER A 145 -2.00 23.63 -8.48
N TRP A 146 -2.80 23.80 -7.41
CA TRP A 146 -3.84 24.83 -7.35
C TRP A 146 -3.27 26.25 -7.44
N ASP A 147 -2.04 26.44 -6.95
CA ASP A 147 -1.25 27.64 -7.16
C ASP A 147 0.00 27.26 -8.01
N PRO A 148 -0.06 27.43 -9.34
CA PRO A 148 1.05 27.07 -10.22
C PRO A 148 2.29 27.97 -10.02
N ASP A 149 2.11 29.20 -9.55
CA ASP A 149 3.20 30.14 -9.29
C ASP A 149 3.99 29.75 -8.02
N HIS A 150 3.36 29.02 -7.10
CA HIS A 150 3.96 28.50 -5.86
C HIS A 150 3.82 26.98 -5.74
N SER A 151 4.18 26.25 -6.80
CA SER A 151 4.04 24.78 -6.88
C SER A 151 5.11 23.99 -6.12
N ASP A 152 6.13 24.63 -5.55
CA ASP A 152 7.16 23.98 -4.75
C ASP A 152 6.78 23.99 -3.26
N VAL A 153 6.57 22.81 -2.67
CA VAL A 153 6.14 22.63 -1.27
C VAL A 153 7.17 21.84 -0.50
N ASN A 154 7.55 22.29 0.70
CA ASN A 154 8.45 21.56 1.60
C ASN A 154 7.70 20.42 2.31
N GLY A 155 7.28 19.40 1.56
CA GLY A 155 6.26 18.44 2.01
C GLY A 155 6.73 16.99 2.19
N LEU A 156 8.02 16.68 1.97
CA LEU A 156 8.53 15.31 2.09
C LEU A 156 9.56 15.20 3.21
N CYS A 157 9.18 14.59 4.33
CA CYS A 157 10.09 14.28 5.42
C CYS A 157 10.80 12.94 5.20
N THR A 158 12.10 12.90 5.48
CA THR A 158 12.89 11.67 5.61
C THR A 158 13.67 11.73 6.92
N THR A 159 13.42 10.79 7.84
CA THR A 159 14.08 10.73 9.16
C THR A 159 14.31 9.28 9.60
N THR A 160 14.95 9.07 10.76
CA THR A 160 15.04 7.76 11.39
C THR A 160 14.39 7.78 12.77
N ARG A 161 13.62 6.75 13.13
CA ARG A 161 12.99 6.64 14.45
C ARG A 161 13.37 5.34 15.14
N SER A 162 13.19 5.34 16.46
CA SER A 162 13.28 4.11 17.25
C SER A 162 12.04 3.25 16.99
N ARG A 163 12.23 1.94 16.84
CA ARG A 163 11.12 0.97 16.76
C ARG A 163 11.05 0.02 17.97
N GLY A 164 11.78 0.33 19.04
CA GLY A 164 11.86 -0.51 20.23
C GLY A 164 12.83 -1.67 20.07
N HIS A 165 12.58 -2.80 20.73
CA HIS A 165 13.48 -3.96 20.67
C HIS A 165 13.50 -4.60 19.27
N ALA A 166 14.70 -4.73 18.71
CA ALA A 166 14.92 -5.57 17.53
C ALA A 166 14.90 -7.06 17.91
N TYR A 167 15.52 -7.40 19.04
CA TYR A 167 15.45 -8.73 19.66
C TYR A 167 15.87 -8.67 21.13
N ARG A 168 15.49 -9.72 21.87
CA ARG A 168 15.97 -10.03 23.21
C ARG A 168 15.96 -11.55 23.38
N MET A 169 17.06 -12.12 23.85
CA MET A 169 17.21 -13.54 24.15
C MET A 169 18.11 -13.72 25.38
N GLN A 170 17.68 -14.52 26.35
CA GLN A 170 18.56 -15.03 27.41
C GLN A 170 19.41 -16.15 26.80
N GLY A 171 20.73 -16.03 26.89
CA GLY A 171 21.64 -17.11 26.47
C GLY A 171 21.64 -18.28 27.46
N ASP A 172 22.18 -19.41 27.02
CA ASP A 172 22.22 -20.67 27.80
C ASP A 172 22.94 -20.52 29.15
N SER A 173 23.94 -19.64 29.21
CA SER A 173 24.51 -19.22 30.49
C SER A 173 23.64 -18.12 31.10
N ALA A 174 23.27 -18.29 32.38
CA ALA A 174 22.42 -17.34 33.11
C ALA A 174 22.94 -15.89 33.11
N ASN A 175 24.23 -15.68 32.81
CA ASN A 175 24.89 -14.37 32.85
C ASN A 175 24.95 -13.64 31.50
N LYS A 176 24.43 -14.20 30.40
CA LYS A 176 24.48 -13.55 29.08
C LYS A 176 23.09 -13.28 28.51
N VAL A 177 22.82 -12.02 28.16
CA VAL A 177 21.62 -11.59 27.43
C VAL A 177 22.04 -10.97 26.11
N TYR A 178 21.46 -11.48 25.02
CA TYR A 178 21.56 -10.88 23.69
C TYR A 178 20.38 -9.95 23.47
N GLN A 179 20.64 -8.67 23.24
CA GLN A 179 19.58 -7.70 22.95
C GLN A 179 20.07 -6.59 22.02
N ALA A 180 19.15 -6.00 21.26
CA ALA A 180 19.38 -4.80 20.49
C ALA A 180 18.10 -3.95 20.40
N GLN A 181 18.27 -2.63 20.30
CA GLN A 181 17.19 -1.72 19.90
C GLN A 181 17.22 -1.56 18.38
N GLY A 182 16.04 -1.55 17.77
CA GLY A 182 15.87 -1.38 16.34
C GLY A 182 15.68 0.07 15.92
N LYS A 183 15.97 0.32 14.66
CA LYS A 183 15.68 1.58 13.97
C LYS A 183 14.87 1.34 12.70
N ASP A 184 14.09 2.33 12.32
CA ASP A 184 13.52 2.44 10.99
C ASP A 184 13.98 3.74 10.29
N LEU A 185 13.97 3.71 8.96
CA LEU A 185 13.88 4.88 8.11
C LEU A 185 12.40 5.19 7.92
N LEU A 186 11.98 6.40 8.25
CA LEU A 186 10.62 6.91 8.03
C LEU A 186 10.64 7.93 6.89
N VAL A 187 9.77 7.72 5.90
CA VAL A 187 9.48 8.68 4.82
C VAL A 187 8.00 9.00 4.86
N TYR A 188 7.63 10.28 4.96
CA TYR A 188 6.22 10.66 4.99
C TYR A 188 5.93 12.03 4.38
N SER A 189 4.67 12.22 3.98
CA SER A 189 4.08 13.49 3.56
C SER A 189 2.69 13.68 4.19
N VAL A 190 2.23 14.93 4.26
CA VAL A 190 0.88 15.30 4.74
C VAL A 190 0.12 15.99 3.62
N ASN A 191 -1.08 15.48 3.34
CA ASN A 191 -1.93 15.94 2.25
C ASN A 191 -3.31 16.32 2.79
N GLN A 192 -3.76 17.53 2.54
CA GLN A 192 -5.09 18.00 2.93
C GLN A 192 -6.11 17.75 1.82
N VAL A 193 -7.26 17.18 2.18
CA VAL A 193 -8.44 17.04 1.30
C VAL A 193 -9.66 17.52 2.06
N GLY A 194 -10.16 18.70 1.69
CA GLY A 194 -11.23 19.37 2.43
C GLY A 194 -10.83 19.61 3.89
N TRP A 195 -11.57 18.98 4.80
CA TRP A 195 -11.38 19.07 6.26
C TRP A 195 -10.32 18.10 6.80
N TYR A 196 -10.04 17.04 6.04
CA TYR A 196 -9.15 15.97 6.46
C TYR A 196 -7.72 16.26 6.08
N GLU A 197 -6.81 15.82 6.93
CA GLU A 197 -5.40 15.71 6.63
C GLU A 197 -4.99 14.24 6.67
N TYR A 198 -4.27 13.82 5.64
CA TYR A 198 -3.80 12.45 5.46
C TYR A 198 -2.28 12.39 5.55
N MET A 199 -1.78 11.66 6.54
CA MET A 199 -0.35 11.38 6.72
C MET A 199 0.00 10.06 6.03
N THR A 200 0.68 10.11 4.89
CA THR A 200 1.14 8.90 4.18
C THR A 200 2.51 8.51 4.71
N GLU A 201 2.62 7.43 5.48
CA GLU A 201 3.89 6.96 6.08
C GLU A 201 4.40 5.65 5.46
N TRP A 202 5.68 5.63 5.10
CA TRP A 202 6.45 4.42 4.76
C TRP A 202 7.59 4.23 5.75
N ARG A 203 7.62 3.10 6.44
CA ARG A 203 8.64 2.77 7.45
C ARG A 203 9.44 1.56 7.03
N PHE A 204 10.74 1.76 6.85
CA PHE A 204 11.69 0.75 6.39
C PHE A 204 12.59 0.33 7.56
N GLN A 205 12.30 -0.83 8.14
CA GLN A 205 12.92 -1.30 9.38
C GLN A 205 14.28 -1.95 9.11
N ASP A 206 15.16 -1.94 10.12
CA ASP A 206 16.48 -2.54 10.03
C ASP A 206 16.50 -4.06 9.86
N ASP A 207 15.42 -4.75 10.20
CA ASP A 207 15.24 -6.19 9.96
C ASP A 207 14.70 -6.52 8.56
N GLY A 208 14.35 -5.50 7.76
CA GLY A 208 13.84 -5.64 6.40
C GLY A 208 12.32 -5.48 6.27
N THR A 209 11.59 -5.37 7.39
CA THR A 209 10.13 -5.12 7.39
C THR A 209 9.83 -3.75 6.79
N ILE A 210 8.79 -3.68 5.96
CA ILE A 210 8.27 -2.42 5.42
C ILE A 210 6.84 -2.26 5.93
N THR A 211 6.57 -1.17 6.66
CA THR A 211 5.24 -0.84 7.19
C THR A 211 4.69 0.36 6.44
N MET A 212 3.44 0.25 6.02
CA MET A 212 2.69 1.27 5.28
C MET A 212 1.52 1.71 6.13
N ASN A 213 1.44 3.00 6.44
CA ASN A 213 0.32 3.56 7.17
C ASN A 213 -0.25 4.79 6.47
N LEU A 214 -1.55 4.99 6.67
CA LEU A 214 -2.26 6.21 6.40
C LEU A 214 -2.84 6.70 7.73
N GLY A 215 -2.45 7.91 8.14
CA GLY A 215 -3.01 8.59 9.30
C GLY A 215 -4.10 9.56 8.85
N ALA A 216 -5.33 9.40 9.34
CA ALA A 216 -6.41 10.38 9.15
C ALA A 216 -6.49 11.33 10.36
N THR A 217 -6.38 12.64 10.12
CA THR A 217 -6.42 13.72 11.12
C THR A 217 -7.07 14.96 10.50
N GLY A 218 -6.82 16.16 11.03
CA GLY A 218 -7.45 17.40 10.61
C GLY A 218 -8.71 17.71 11.43
N SER A 219 -9.83 17.91 10.76
CA SER A 219 -11.13 18.24 11.39
C SER A 219 -12.24 17.35 10.86
N LEU A 220 -13.27 17.13 11.67
CA LEU A 220 -14.56 16.64 11.17
C LEU A 220 -15.15 17.65 10.17
N SER A 221 -15.94 17.16 9.23
CA SER A 221 -16.70 18.01 8.30
C SER A 221 -17.60 18.98 9.06
N TYR A 222 -17.47 20.29 8.81
CA TYR A 222 -18.34 21.28 9.46
C TYR A 222 -19.79 21.21 8.95
N GLU A 223 -20.03 20.52 7.84
CA GLU A 223 -21.33 20.47 7.16
C GLU A 223 -22.23 19.34 7.69
N ASP A 224 -21.65 18.35 8.37
CA ASP A 224 -22.31 17.04 8.60
C ASP A 224 -22.61 16.79 10.09
N TYR A 225 -23.41 17.68 10.71
CA TYR A 225 -23.74 17.65 12.16
C TYR A 225 -25.22 17.39 12.50
N ASP A 226 -26.02 16.93 11.55
CA ASP A 226 -27.47 16.71 11.72
C ASP A 226 -27.90 15.22 11.67
N ALA A 227 -26.95 14.28 11.77
CA ALA A 227 -27.18 12.83 11.71
C ALA A 227 -27.84 12.22 12.97
N GLY A 228 -28.99 12.76 13.38
CA GLY A 228 -29.77 12.34 14.55
C GLY A 228 -30.59 11.06 14.38
N ASP A 229 -30.43 10.33 13.27
CA ASP A 229 -31.20 9.12 12.95
C ASP A 229 -30.42 7.81 13.15
N GLY A 230 -29.32 7.87 13.90
CA GLY A 230 -28.47 6.73 14.23
C GLY A 230 -27.34 6.48 13.23
N ARG A 231 -27.18 7.34 12.22
CA ARG A 231 -26.06 7.33 11.26
C ARG A 231 -24.90 8.24 11.66
N GLY A 232 -24.95 8.81 12.86
CA GLY A 232 -23.90 9.66 13.41
C GLY A 232 -23.72 9.46 14.91
N TRP A 233 -22.91 10.33 15.51
CA TRP A 233 -22.62 10.32 16.93
C TRP A 233 -22.73 11.70 17.57
N PRO A 234 -23.27 11.83 18.80
CA PRO A 234 -23.36 13.12 19.48
C PRO A 234 -21.97 13.70 19.78
N ILE A 235 -21.76 14.94 19.39
CA ILE A 235 -20.52 15.68 19.64
C ILE A 235 -20.82 17.03 20.32
N GLY A 236 -19.94 17.45 21.22
CA GLY A 236 -19.97 18.73 21.89
C GLY A 236 -20.92 18.76 23.11
N LYS A 237 -21.41 19.95 23.44
CA LYS A 237 -22.22 20.16 24.66
C LYS A 237 -23.64 19.61 24.49
N GLY A 238 -23.85 18.40 24.97
CA GLY A 238 -25.14 17.69 24.88
C GLY A 238 -25.43 17.23 23.44
N PRO A 239 -26.56 16.54 23.21
CA PRO A 239 -26.81 15.83 21.95
C PRO A 239 -27.39 16.75 20.84
N ARG A 240 -26.90 17.99 20.72
CA ARG A 240 -27.41 18.98 19.75
C ARG A 240 -26.75 18.90 18.38
N ALA A 241 -25.53 18.39 18.32
CA ALA A 241 -24.79 18.16 17.09
C ALA A 241 -24.47 16.67 16.99
N GLN A 242 -24.65 16.10 15.80
CA GLN A 242 -24.52 14.67 15.51
C GLN A 242 -23.62 14.52 14.29
N ALA A 243 -22.34 14.25 14.50
CA ALA A 243 -21.38 14.11 13.41
C ALA A 243 -21.69 12.84 12.60
N THR A 244 -21.85 12.98 11.28
CA THR A 244 -22.17 11.84 10.41
C THR A 244 -21.01 10.85 10.33
N SER A 245 -21.32 9.57 10.57
CA SER A 245 -20.36 8.49 10.45
C SER A 245 -20.00 8.23 8.98
N HIS A 246 -18.79 7.76 8.74
CA HIS A 246 -18.27 7.50 7.39
C HIS A 246 -17.14 6.48 7.44
N SER A 247 -16.71 5.96 6.30
CA SER A 247 -15.59 5.01 6.22
C SER A 247 -14.40 5.60 5.48
N HIS A 248 -13.17 5.22 5.82
CA HIS A 248 -11.95 5.48 5.07
C HIS A 248 -11.41 4.15 4.54
N ASN A 249 -11.56 3.88 3.25
CA ASN A 249 -11.04 2.68 2.61
C ASN A 249 -9.76 3.02 1.86
N ALA A 250 -8.62 2.77 2.49
CA ALA A 250 -7.31 3.07 1.91
C ALA A 250 -6.77 1.87 1.14
N PHE A 251 -6.36 2.11 -0.09
CA PHE A 251 -5.71 1.12 -0.94
C PHE A 251 -4.23 1.46 -1.10
N TRP A 252 -3.38 0.44 -1.12
CA TRP A 252 -1.99 0.54 -1.55
C TRP A 252 -1.75 -0.36 -2.76
N ARG A 253 -0.95 0.12 -3.71
CA ARG A 253 -0.50 -0.64 -4.88
C ARG A 253 0.99 -0.94 -4.76
N LEU A 254 1.35 -2.23 -4.67
CA LEU A 254 2.74 -2.68 -4.59
C LEU A 254 3.10 -3.50 -5.83
N ASP A 255 4.16 -3.07 -6.51
CA ASP A 255 4.77 -3.78 -7.63
C ASP A 255 6.10 -4.38 -7.17
N PHE A 256 6.14 -5.71 -7.00
CA PHE A 256 7.32 -6.40 -6.51
C PHE A 256 8.33 -6.67 -7.62
N ALA A 257 9.61 -6.50 -7.29
CA ALA A 257 10.73 -6.85 -8.15
C ALA A 257 11.82 -7.58 -7.35
N LEU A 258 11.43 -8.63 -6.60
CA LEU A 258 12.36 -9.35 -5.73
C LEU A 258 13.56 -9.85 -6.53
N ASP A 259 14.75 -9.52 -6.06
CA ASP A 259 16.03 -9.87 -6.71
C ASP A 259 16.13 -9.38 -8.17
N GLY A 260 15.42 -8.31 -8.51
CA GLY A 260 15.44 -7.68 -9.82
C GLY A 260 14.52 -8.33 -10.86
N SER A 261 13.67 -9.27 -10.46
CA SER A 261 12.71 -9.93 -11.35
C SER A 261 11.28 -9.48 -11.04
N SER A 262 10.53 -9.08 -12.06
CA SER A 262 9.08 -8.85 -11.95
C SER A 262 8.26 -10.14 -11.95
N LYS A 263 8.87 -11.27 -12.34
CA LYS A 263 8.19 -12.57 -12.49
C LYS A 263 7.93 -13.30 -11.18
N ASN A 264 7.63 -12.56 -10.12
CA ASN A 264 7.41 -13.10 -8.79
C ASN A 264 6.17 -14.01 -8.76
N ARG A 265 6.08 -14.85 -7.73
CA ARG A 265 4.96 -15.78 -7.54
C ARG A 265 4.24 -15.48 -6.25
N VAL A 266 2.93 -15.64 -6.24
CA VAL A 266 2.13 -15.54 -5.03
C VAL A 266 1.88 -16.95 -4.49
N GLU A 267 2.13 -17.15 -3.20
CA GLU A 267 1.76 -18.37 -2.47
C GLU A 267 0.79 -18.02 -1.34
N GLN A 268 -0.33 -18.73 -1.29
CA GLN A 268 -1.28 -18.67 -0.19
C GLN A 268 -1.02 -19.83 0.78
N TYR A 269 -1.08 -19.54 2.07
CA TYR A 269 -1.01 -20.54 3.13
C TYR A 269 -2.34 -20.55 3.87
N ASP A 270 -2.91 -21.74 4.06
CA ASP A 270 -4.10 -21.98 4.88
C ASP A 270 -3.79 -23.08 5.89
N SER A 271 -3.96 -22.83 7.18
CA SER A 271 -3.93 -23.90 8.19
C SER A 271 -5.33 -24.31 8.62
N THR A 272 -5.57 -25.62 8.67
CA THR A 272 -6.80 -26.21 9.18
C THR A 272 -6.53 -26.80 10.56
N VAL A 273 -7.35 -26.41 11.53
CA VAL A 273 -7.33 -26.95 12.89
C VAL A 273 -8.28 -28.13 12.98
N THR A 274 -7.78 -29.27 13.44
CA THR A 274 -8.56 -30.49 13.68
C THR A 274 -8.57 -30.78 15.18
N ALA A 275 -9.74 -31.00 15.75
CA ALA A 275 -9.90 -31.30 17.17
C ALA A 275 -9.00 -32.46 17.63
N ALA A 276 -8.60 -32.44 18.90
CA ALA A 276 -7.75 -33.48 19.48
C ALA A 276 -8.42 -34.87 19.34
N ALA A 277 -7.70 -35.82 18.75
CA ALA A 277 -8.12 -37.22 18.75
C ALA A 277 -7.91 -37.85 20.14
N GLN A 278 -8.56 -38.99 20.40
CA GLN A 278 -8.34 -39.73 21.65
C GLN A 278 -6.85 -40.05 21.84
N GLY A 279 -6.30 -39.68 23.00
CA GLY A 279 -4.86 -39.83 23.31
C GLY A 279 -3.99 -38.62 22.94
N GLN A 280 -4.55 -37.58 22.29
CA GLN A 280 -3.85 -36.31 22.08
C GLN A 280 -4.28 -35.27 23.11
N GLN A 281 -3.32 -34.46 23.57
CA GLN A 281 -3.56 -33.40 24.54
C GLN A 281 -4.15 -32.12 23.92
N THR A 282 -3.89 -31.90 22.62
CA THR A 282 -4.26 -30.66 21.92
C THR A 282 -4.72 -30.96 20.49
N ALA A 283 -5.39 -29.96 19.88
CA ALA A 283 -5.77 -30.00 18.47
C ALA A 283 -4.53 -30.09 17.56
N THR A 284 -4.68 -30.71 16.39
CA THR A 284 -3.64 -30.72 15.36
C THR A 284 -3.88 -29.62 14.34
N VAL A 285 -2.80 -29.09 13.78
CA VAL A 285 -2.86 -28.03 12.77
C VAL A 285 -2.07 -28.48 11.54
N LYS A 286 -2.72 -28.49 10.37
CA LYS A 286 -2.06 -28.80 9.10
C LYS A 286 -2.11 -27.58 8.20
N THR A 287 -0.95 -27.14 7.71
CA THR A 287 -0.83 -26.02 6.79
C THR A 287 -0.70 -26.52 5.35
N THR A 288 -1.53 -25.98 4.46
CA THR A 288 -1.47 -26.21 3.02
C THR A 288 -0.94 -24.96 2.33
N ARG A 289 0.02 -25.16 1.42
CA ARG A 289 0.54 -24.12 0.54
C ARG A 289 -0.06 -24.27 -0.84
N THR A 290 -0.71 -23.22 -1.32
CA THR A 290 -1.38 -23.16 -2.61
C THR A 290 -0.75 -22.07 -3.49
N PRO A 291 -0.18 -22.41 -4.65
CA PRO A 291 0.24 -21.41 -5.63
C PRO A 291 -0.98 -20.62 -6.13
N VAL A 292 -0.88 -19.29 -6.14
CA VAL A 292 -1.89 -18.41 -6.74
C VAL A 292 -1.41 -18.05 -8.13
N THR A 293 -1.89 -18.79 -9.14
CA THR A 293 -1.44 -18.67 -10.54
C THR A 293 -2.34 -17.78 -11.38
N LYS A 294 -3.50 -17.40 -10.85
CA LYS A 294 -4.47 -16.51 -11.48
C LYS A 294 -4.81 -15.39 -10.53
N GLU A 295 -5.30 -14.29 -11.08
CA GLU A 295 -5.76 -13.16 -10.30
C GLU A 295 -6.75 -13.61 -9.22
N LEU A 296 -6.64 -12.98 -8.05
CA LEU A 296 -7.36 -13.42 -6.86
C LEU A 296 -7.72 -12.23 -6.00
N ALA A 297 -8.96 -12.19 -5.53
CA ALA A 297 -9.39 -11.36 -4.41
C ALA A 297 -9.49 -12.26 -3.16
N GLY A 298 -8.96 -11.80 -2.04
CA GLY A 298 -8.79 -12.61 -0.84
C GLY A 298 -8.98 -11.83 0.45
N ASP A 299 -9.38 -12.55 1.49
CA ASP A 299 -9.63 -12.00 2.82
C ASP A 299 -8.69 -12.61 3.85
N ALA A 300 -8.10 -11.74 4.66
CA ALA A 300 -7.33 -12.15 5.82
C ALA A 300 -8.28 -12.88 6.79
N LYS A 301 -7.82 -14.01 7.32
CA LYS A 301 -8.55 -14.78 8.34
C LYS A 301 -7.54 -15.49 9.22
N SER A 302 -8.00 -16.01 10.35
CA SER A 302 -7.18 -16.86 11.22
C SER A 302 -6.52 -17.98 10.39
N TYR A 303 -5.20 -18.10 10.54
CA TYR A 303 -4.38 -19.09 9.82
C TYR A 303 -4.37 -18.99 8.28
N ARG A 304 -4.69 -17.82 7.71
CA ARG A 304 -4.44 -17.53 6.30
C ARG A 304 -3.51 -16.35 6.13
N TRP A 305 -2.53 -16.52 5.25
CA TRP A 305 -1.62 -15.46 4.86
C TRP A 305 -1.08 -15.73 3.45
N TRP A 306 -0.42 -14.72 2.88
CA TRP A 306 0.20 -14.79 1.56
C TRP A 306 1.63 -14.32 1.61
N ARG A 307 2.43 -14.78 0.66
CA ARG A 307 3.73 -14.19 0.39
C ARG A 307 3.97 -13.99 -1.10
N MET A 308 4.76 -12.97 -1.40
CA MET A 308 5.39 -12.78 -2.69
C MET A 308 6.74 -13.47 -2.69
N VAL A 309 6.98 -14.36 -3.64
CA VAL A 309 8.18 -15.21 -3.72
C VAL A 309 8.99 -14.85 -4.95
N SER A 310 10.29 -14.65 -4.75
CA SER A 310 11.26 -14.42 -5.82
C SER A 310 11.30 -15.61 -6.77
N ALA A 311 11.33 -15.31 -8.07
CA ALA A 311 11.50 -16.35 -9.09
C ALA A 311 12.96 -16.74 -9.33
N VAL A 312 13.91 -15.93 -8.85
CA VAL A 312 15.33 -16.05 -9.21
C VAL A 312 16.26 -16.08 -8.01
N GLY A 313 15.89 -15.42 -6.91
CA GLY A 313 16.76 -15.27 -5.74
C GLY A 313 16.47 -16.24 -4.61
N LYS A 314 17.54 -16.64 -3.94
CA LYS A 314 17.54 -17.50 -2.76
C LYS A 314 18.45 -16.90 -1.69
N ASN A 315 18.17 -17.18 -0.43
CA ASN A 315 19.11 -16.87 0.65
C ASN A 315 20.29 -17.87 0.65
N LYS A 316 21.20 -17.71 1.63
CA LYS A 316 22.40 -18.55 1.78
C LYS A 316 22.08 -20.02 2.11
N ASP A 317 20.84 -20.32 2.54
CA ASP A 317 20.35 -21.68 2.81
C ASP A 317 19.53 -22.25 1.64
N TRP A 318 19.58 -21.60 0.48
CA TRP A 318 18.88 -22.01 -0.74
C TRP A 318 17.35 -21.96 -0.66
N HIS A 319 16.80 -21.29 0.35
CA HIS A 319 15.37 -21.01 0.41
C HIS A 319 15.02 -19.84 -0.52
N PRO A 320 13.92 -19.90 -1.29
CA PRO A 320 13.48 -18.79 -2.13
C PRO A 320 13.21 -17.55 -1.29
N ARG A 321 13.82 -16.41 -1.65
CA ARG A 321 13.56 -15.15 -0.95
C ARG A 321 12.11 -14.74 -1.14
N SER A 322 11.47 -14.26 -0.10
CA SER A 322 10.08 -13.85 -0.15
C SER A 322 9.75 -12.73 0.83
N TYR A 323 8.61 -12.09 0.62
CA TYR A 323 8.00 -11.16 1.58
C TYR A 323 6.59 -11.64 1.90
N GLU A 324 6.32 -11.83 3.18
CA GLU A 324 4.99 -12.12 3.71
C GLU A 324 4.16 -10.84 3.78
N ILE A 325 2.90 -10.92 3.37
CA ILE A 325 1.92 -9.85 3.57
C ILE A 325 1.34 -10.03 4.98
N VAL A 326 1.48 -9.00 5.81
CA VAL A 326 1.01 -8.96 7.19
C VAL A 326 -0.11 -7.90 7.28
N PRO A 327 -1.39 -8.31 7.11
CA PRO A 327 -2.53 -7.39 7.17
C PRO A 327 -2.63 -6.73 8.54
N GLY A 328 -2.99 -5.44 8.56
CA GLY A 328 -3.39 -4.76 9.78
C GLY A 328 -4.89 -4.96 10.09
N PRO A 329 -5.36 -4.40 11.21
CA PRO A 329 -6.79 -4.34 11.52
C PRO A 329 -7.55 -3.61 10.40
N SER A 330 -8.66 -4.18 9.96
CA SER A 330 -9.46 -3.63 8.86
C SER A 330 -10.94 -3.76 9.15
N THR A 331 -11.66 -2.64 9.05
CA THR A 331 -13.13 -2.60 9.02
C THR A 331 -13.57 -2.33 7.59
N LYS A 332 -13.67 -3.39 6.78
CA LYS A 332 -14.04 -3.29 5.36
C LYS A 332 -15.44 -2.70 5.18
N TYR A 333 -15.55 -1.73 4.27
CA TYR A 333 -16.84 -1.23 3.82
C TYR A 333 -17.47 -2.20 2.79
N PRO A 334 -18.66 -2.78 3.02
CA PRO A 334 -19.25 -3.74 2.08
C PRO A 334 -20.05 -3.10 0.94
N GLY A 335 -20.22 -1.77 0.92
CA GLY A 335 -21.12 -1.07 0.00
C GLY A 335 -20.62 -0.93 -1.44
N ARG A 336 -19.33 -1.20 -1.70
CA ARG A 336 -18.75 -1.26 -3.06
C ARG A 336 -18.07 -2.60 -3.28
N ALA A 337 -18.07 -3.09 -4.52
CA ALA A 337 -17.48 -4.39 -4.84
C ALA A 337 -15.95 -4.41 -4.64
N PHE A 338 -15.27 -3.31 -4.97
CA PHE A 338 -13.81 -3.16 -4.81
C PHE A 338 -13.34 -3.03 -3.37
N THR A 339 -14.23 -2.77 -2.40
CA THR A 339 -13.90 -2.64 -0.97
C THR A 339 -14.17 -3.92 -0.16
N LYS A 340 -14.67 -4.99 -0.80
CA LYS A 340 -15.12 -6.21 -0.11
C LYS A 340 -14.00 -7.15 0.34
N HIS A 341 -12.81 -7.02 -0.22
CA HIS A 341 -11.68 -7.89 0.11
C HIS A 341 -10.50 -7.12 0.69
N ASP A 342 -9.67 -7.79 1.50
CA ASP A 342 -8.48 -7.20 2.12
C ASP A 342 -7.31 -7.12 1.14
N VAL A 343 -7.21 -8.09 0.22
CA VAL A 343 -6.13 -8.15 -0.78
C VAL A 343 -6.67 -8.51 -2.16
N TYR A 344 -6.10 -7.90 -3.19
CA TYR A 344 -6.25 -8.31 -4.58
C TYR A 344 -4.87 -8.54 -5.20
N PHE A 345 -4.74 -9.61 -5.97
CA PHE A 345 -3.59 -9.86 -6.84
C PHE A 345 -4.07 -9.75 -8.28
N THR A 346 -3.56 -8.75 -9.01
CA THR A 346 -3.84 -8.57 -10.44
C THR A 346 -2.59 -8.81 -11.26
N GLU A 347 -2.74 -9.13 -12.55
CA GLU A 347 -1.60 -9.12 -13.45
C GLU A 347 -1.19 -7.67 -13.74
N TYR A 348 0.12 -7.40 -13.83
CA TYR A 348 0.59 -6.06 -14.13
C TYR A 348 0.01 -5.55 -15.45
N ASN A 349 -0.67 -4.41 -15.36
CA ASN A 349 -1.17 -3.64 -16.48
C ASN A 349 -0.88 -2.16 -16.24
N PRO A 350 -0.19 -1.46 -17.16
CA PRO A 350 0.14 -0.04 -16.98
C PRO A 350 -1.10 0.88 -16.89
N CYS A 351 -2.26 0.40 -17.32
CA CYS A 351 -3.49 1.17 -17.16
C CYS A 351 -4.15 1.04 -15.77
N GLU A 352 -3.85 -0.03 -15.04
CA GLU A 352 -4.46 -0.32 -13.74
C GLU A 352 -3.72 0.46 -12.66
N GLN A 353 -4.13 1.72 -12.49
CA GLN A 353 -3.42 2.68 -11.66
C GLN A 353 -4.10 2.96 -10.32
N PHE A 354 -5.43 3.01 -10.25
CA PHE A 354 -6.15 3.33 -9.02
C PHE A 354 -7.26 2.31 -8.73
N ALA A 355 -7.39 1.89 -7.47
CA ALA A 355 -8.26 0.77 -7.08
C ALA A 355 -9.74 1.00 -7.37
N SER A 356 -10.16 2.27 -7.46
CA SER A 356 -11.47 2.72 -7.95
C SER A 356 -11.32 4.06 -8.66
N ASN A 357 -12.34 4.43 -9.44
CA ASN A 357 -12.35 5.63 -10.29
C ASN A 357 -11.02 5.77 -11.05
N ASN A 358 -10.60 4.68 -11.67
CA ASN A 358 -9.37 4.63 -12.45
C ASN A 358 -9.50 5.52 -13.68
N THR A 359 -8.81 6.65 -13.64
CA THR A 359 -8.87 7.72 -14.65
C THR A 359 -7.74 7.63 -15.67
N GLY A 360 -6.99 6.52 -15.66
CA GLY A 360 -5.94 6.24 -16.65
C GLY A 360 -6.50 6.06 -18.06
N SER A 361 -5.66 6.23 -19.07
CA SER A 361 -6.02 6.07 -20.48
C SER A 361 -6.13 4.59 -20.87
N CYS A 362 -7.18 3.91 -20.38
CA CYS A 362 -7.41 2.51 -20.70
C CYS A 362 -8.12 2.36 -22.04
N ALA A 363 -7.93 1.19 -22.67
CA ALA A 363 -8.75 0.79 -23.80
C ALA A 363 -10.25 0.83 -23.41
N ALA A 364 -11.11 1.17 -24.37
CA ALA A 364 -12.55 1.20 -24.16
C ALA A 364 -13.05 -0.14 -23.61
N GLY A 365 -13.87 -0.10 -22.57
CA GLY A 365 -14.40 -1.31 -21.91
C GLY A 365 -13.47 -1.93 -20.86
N ALA A 366 -12.26 -1.39 -20.64
CA ALA A 366 -11.47 -1.76 -19.49
C ALA A 366 -12.21 -1.42 -18.19
N GLY A 367 -12.12 -2.31 -17.20
CA GLY A 367 -12.65 -2.06 -15.86
C GLY A 367 -12.02 -0.81 -15.23
N THR A 368 -12.79 -0.12 -14.38
CA THR A 368 -12.34 1.12 -13.71
C THR A 368 -12.02 0.94 -12.22
N SER A 369 -12.00 -0.31 -11.74
CA SER A 369 -11.76 -0.67 -10.36
C SER A 369 -11.17 -2.07 -10.23
N VAL A 370 -10.49 -2.35 -9.12
CA VAL A 370 -9.73 -3.58 -8.89
C VAL A 370 -10.58 -4.85 -8.92
N ASP A 371 -11.86 -4.78 -8.52
CA ASP A 371 -12.79 -5.91 -8.64
C ASP A 371 -13.11 -6.29 -10.08
N LYS A 372 -12.95 -5.38 -11.04
CA LYS A 372 -13.14 -5.66 -12.47
C LYS A 372 -11.90 -6.23 -13.14
N TRP A 373 -10.74 -6.00 -12.55
CA TRP A 373 -9.47 -6.49 -13.07
C TRP A 373 -9.22 -7.93 -12.68
N VAL A 374 -9.60 -8.34 -11.45
CA VAL A 374 -9.60 -9.76 -11.05
C VAL A 374 -10.64 -10.54 -11.84
N ASN A 375 -10.27 -10.96 -13.04
CA ASN A 375 -11.13 -11.63 -14.02
C ASN A 375 -10.62 -13.02 -14.40
N GLY A 376 -9.54 -13.47 -13.74
CA GLY A 376 -8.99 -14.82 -13.89
C GLY A 376 -7.84 -14.91 -14.88
N GLN A 377 -7.22 -13.79 -15.24
CA GLN A 377 -5.97 -13.74 -15.98
C GLN A 377 -4.87 -14.50 -15.22
N ASP A 378 -3.90 -15.05 -15.96
CA ASP A 378 -2.75 -15.72 -15.35
C ASP A 378 -1.76 -14.68 -14.78
N LEU A 379 -1.23 -14.95 -13.59
CA LEU A 379 -0.26 -14.09 -12.92
C LEU A 379 1.17 -14.46 -13.35
N THR A 380 1.78 -13.59 -14.14
CA THR A 380 3.19 -13.67 -14.54
C THR A 380 4.03 -12.53 -14.01
N HIS A 381 3.40 -11.39 -13.72
CA HIS A 381 3.94 -10.22 -13.02
C HIS A 381 2.87 -9.71 -12.06
N PRO A 382 2.73 -10.34 -10.88
CA PRO A 382 1.66 -10.01 -9.95
C PRO A 382 1.86 -8.64 -9.29
N VAL A 383 0.78 -7.84 -9.25
CA VAL A 383 0.65 -6.59 -8.49
C VAL A 383 -0.24 -6.84 -7.28
N VAL A 384 0.16 -6.33 -6.12
CA VAL A 384 -0.62 -6.42 -4.89
C VAL A 384 -1.40 -5.14 -4.69
N TRP A 385 -2.70 -5.27 -4.45
CA TRP A 385 -3.55 -4.20 -3.95
C TRP A 385 -4.02 -4.56 -2.55
N MET A 386 -3.61 -3.80 -1.54
CA MET A 386 -4.06 -4.00 -0.16
C MET A 386 -5.10 -2.96 0.18
N ASN A 387 -6.24 -3.41 0.71
CA ASN A 387 -7.33 -2.59 1.22
C ASN A 387 -7.35 -2.69 2.75
N VAL A 388 -7.24 -1.55 3.42
CA VAL A 388 -7.43 -1.46 4.87
C VAL A 388 -8.54 -0.44 5.10
N GLY A 389 -9.64 -0.88 5.70
CA GLY A 389 -10.78 -0.04 6.01
C GLY A 389 -10.79 0.47 7.44
N PHE A 390 -11.33 1.65 7.65
CA PHE A 390 -11.60 2.24 8.96
C PHE A 390 -13.01 2.83 8.94
N HIS A 391 -13.89 2.39 9.84
CA HIS A 391 -15.20 2.99 10.02
C HIS A 391 -15.14 4.00 11.16
N HIS A 392 -15.37 5.26 10.83
CA HIS A 392 -15.24 6.37 11.75
C HIS A 392 -16.61 6.79 12.28
N ILE A 393 -16.92 6.29 13.47
CA ILE A 393 -17.98 6.83 14.32
C ILE A 393 -17.28 7.81 15.26
N ALA A 394 -17.41 9.10 14.96
CA ALA A 394 -16.69 10.16 15.67
C ALA A 394 -16.98 10.13 17.18
N ARG A 395 -16.02 10.56 17.99
CA ARG A 395 -16.17 10.77 19.44
C ARG A 395 -15.86 12.22 19.80
N ASP A 396 -16.20 12.64 21.01
CA ASP A 396 -15.95 14.01 21.46
C ASP A 396 -14.47 14.41 21.36
N GLU A 397 -13.56 13.46 21.55
CA GLU A 397 -12.12 13.65 21.41
C GLU A 397 -11.66 13.89 19.96
N ASP A 398 -12.51 13.61 18.97
CA ASP A 398 -12.22 13.79 17.53
C ASP A 398 -12.62 15.20 17.03
N GLN A 399 -13.09 16.08 17.92
CA GLN A 399 -13.25 17.51 17.63
C GLN A 399 -11.89 18.18 17.33
N GLN A 400 -11.90 19.27 16.57
CA GLN A 400 -10.68 19.92 16.09
C GLN A 400 -9.74 20.34 17.24
N PRO A 401 -8.43 20.00 17.17
CA PRO A 401 -7.80 19.12 16.17
C PRO A 401 -8.08 17.63 16.44
N MET A 402 -8.49 16.90 15.41
CA MET A 402 -8.77 15.46 15.50
C MET A 402 -7.46 14.67 15.72
N PRO A 403 -7.38 13.78 16.72
CA PRO A 403 -6.23 12.88 16.87
C PRO A 403 -6.01 12.03 15.62
N VAL A 404 -4.75 11.63 15.37
CA VAL A 404 -4.44 10.80 14.20
C VAL A 404 -4.96 9.37 14.42
N HIS A 405 -5.82 8.92 13.51
CA HIS A 405 -6.24 7.53 13.40
C HIS A 405 -5.39 6.83 12.34
N TRP A 406 -4.66 5.78 12.73
CA TRP A 406 -3.77 5.05 11.84
C TRP A 406 -4.43 3.78 11.30
N GLN A 407 -4.40 3.60 9.98
CA GLN A 407 -4.71 2.35 9.29
C GLN A 407 -3.55 1.94 8.38
N GLY A 408 -3.28 0.65 8.24
CA GLY A 408 -2.11 0.22 7.51
C GLY A 408 -1.88 -1.29 7.56
N PHE A 409 -0.76 -1.71 7.00
CA PHE A 409 -0.30 -3.10 6.98
C PHE A 409 1.22 -3.15 6.86
N SER A 410 1.81 -4.34 6.90
CA SER A 410 3.25 -4.51 6.66
C SER A 410 3.52 -5.61 5.65
N ILE A 411 4.71 -5.57 5.06
CA ILE A 411 5.34 -6.72 4.41
C ILE A 411 6.62 -7.08 5.17
N ALA A 412 6.74 -8.34 5.55
CA ALA A 412 7.83 -8.83 6.38
C ALA A 412 8.74 -9.78 5.58
N PRO A 413 10.07 -9.68 5.69
CA PRO A 413 11.01 -10.62 5.09
C PRO A 413 10.70 -12.04 5.53
N ARG A 414 10.62 -12.95 4.55
CA ARG A 414 10.53 -14.38 4.78
C ARG A 414 11.55 -15.08 3.91
N ASP A 415 12.55 -15.68 4.54
CA ASP A 415 13.68 -16.30 3.84
C ASP A 415 14.50 -15.31 2.98
N VAL A 416 14.49 -13.99 3.26
CA VAL A 416 15.34 -13.00 2.55
C VAL A 416 16.82 -13.22 2.90
N THR A 417 17.09 -13.41 4.18
CA THR A 417 18.38 -13.81 4.75
C THR A 417 18.26 -15.23 5.34
N ALA A 418 19.39 -15.90 5.56
CA ALA A 418 19.44 -17.25 6.14
C ALA A 418 19.04 -17.24 7.63
N MET A 419 19.52 -16.24 8.36
CA MET A 419 19.14 -15.98 9.75
C MET A 419 18.57 -14.57 9.88
N ASN A 420 18.08 -14.23 11.08
CA ASN A 420 17.80 -12.84 11.42
C ASN A 420 19.00 -11.94 11.01
N PRO A 421 18.79 -10.90 10.17
CA PRO A 421 19.87 -10.05 9.66
C PRO A 421 20.62 -9.27 10.74
N LEU A 422 20.04 -9.20 11.95
CA LEU A 422 20.59 -8.52 13.13
C LEU A 422 21.23 -9.51 14.12
N THR A 423 21.32 -10.80 13.79
CA THR A 423 21.97 -11.82 14.63
C THR A 423 23.39 -11.36 15.01
N PRO A 424 23.76 -11.34 16.31
CA PRO A 424 25.11 -10.99 16.73
C PRO A 424 26.12 -12.06 16.30
N ALA A 425 27.39 -11.67 16.15
CA ALA A 425 28.43 -12.55 15.61
C ALA A 425 28.59 -13.85 16.41
N GLU A 426 28.39 -13.80 17.74
CA GLU A 426 28.49 -14.96 18.61
C GLU A 426 27.38 -16.01 18.39
N LEU A 427 26.28 -15.63 17.73
CA LEU A 427 25.18 -16.54 17.39
C LEU A 427 25.15 -16.91 15.90
N ALA A 428 26.14 -16.45 15.11
CA ALA A 428 26.16 -16.67 13.66
C ALA A 428 26.26 -18.17 13.26
N GLY A 429 26.79 -19.01 14.15
CA GLY A 429 26.86 -20.46 13.95
C GLY A 429 25.54 -21.21 14.20
N GLN A 430 24.53 -20.56 14.78
CA GLN A 430 23.26 -21.19 15.17
C GLN A 430 22.23 -21.21 14.03
N ASN A 431 22.70 -21.38 12.79
CA ASN A 431 21.82 -21.44 11.64
C ASN A 431 21.20 -22.84 11.49
N GLY A 432 19.87 -22.93 11.54
CA GLY A 432 19.14 -24.20 11.43
C GLY A 432 18.96 -24.90 12.77
N HIS A 433 19.33 -26.19 12.85
CA HIS A 433 19.22 -26.96 14.09
C HIS A 433 20.34 -26.58 15.05
N TRP A 434 20.00 -25.74 16.03
CA TRP A 434 20.89 -25.38 17.12
C TRP A 434 20.88 -26.46 18.23
N GLU A 435 22.07 -26.76 18.76
CA GLU A 435 22.26 -27.64 19.91
C GLU A 435 22.82 -26.84 21.10
N PRO A 436 22.28 -27.02 22.33
CA PRO A 436 22.78 -26.33 23.51
C PRO A 436 24.27 -26.61 23.77
N GLY A 437 25.07 -25.56 23.98
CA GLY A 437 26.49 -25.66 24.32
C GLY A 437 27.48 -25.76 23.16
N SER A 438 27.03 -25.53 21.92
CA SER A 438 27.87 -25.42 20.71
C SER A 438 28.43 -24.02 20.45
#